data_AF-A0A7X7WRC4-F1
#
_entry.id   AF-A0A7X7WRC4-F1
#
_cell.length_a   1.000
_cell.length_b   1.000
_cell.length_c   1.000
_cell.angle_alpha   90.00
_cell.angle_beta   90.00
_cell.angle_gamma   90.00
#
_symmetry.space_group_name_H-M   'P 1'
#
loop_
_entity.id
_entity.type
_entity.pdbx_description
1 polymer ?
#
loop_
_entity_poly.entity_id
_entity_poly.type
_entity_poly.pdbx_seq_one_letter_code
_entity_poly.pdbx_strand_id
1 'polypeptide(L)' 'SGTMIGAQSGVMPGVMEKGVYMGSPAMPHRDWLRSSAVFAQLPDLKKRLLELEQTVKQLQDTNEEAQ' A
#
# COMPACT_ATOMS: atom_id res chain seq x y z
N SER A 1 28.79 -14.64 -7.23
CA SER A 1 28.20 -13.39 -7.74
C SER A 1 26.79 -13.69 -8.22
N GLY A 2 25.74 -12.99 -7.75
CA GLY A 2 24.34 -13.34 -8.06
C GLY A 2 23.26 -12.43 -7.45
N THR A 3 23.52 -11.12 -7.37
CA THR A 3 22.58 -10.14 -6.81
C THR A 3 22.12 -9.21 -7.92
N MET A 4 20.80 -9.07 -8.11
CA MET A 4 20.19 -8.18 -9.09
C MET A 4 19.44 -7.06 -8.35
N ILE A 5 19.77 -5.81 -8.69
CA ILE A 5 19.21 -4.61 -8.06
C ILE A 5 18.39 -3.86 -9.10
N GLY A 6 17.12 -3.57 -8.80
CA GLY A 6 16.24 -2.82 -9.70
C GLY A 6 16.58 -1.33 -9.80
N ALA A 7 16.15 -0.67 -10.88
CA ALA A 7 16.35 0.77 -11.09
C ALA A 7 15.76 1.61 -9.94
N GLN A 8 16.45 2.70 -9.57
CA GLN A 8 16.12 3.59 -8.44
C GLN A 8 16.10 2.93 -7.04
N SER A 9 16.76 1.79 -6.86
CA SER A 9 16.85 1.16 -5.54
C SER A 9 17.95 1.78 -4.68
N GLY A 10 17.61 2.19 -3.46
CA GLY A 10 18.56 2.72 -2.47
C GLY A 10 19.15 1.59 -1.62
N VAL A 11 20.38 1.17 -1.89
CA VAL A 11 21.05 0.11 -1.14
C VAL A 11 21.78 0.71 0.06
N MET A 12 21.36 0.35 1.28
CA MET A 12 22.13 0.69 2.48
C MET A 12 23.38 -0.19 2.60
N PRO A 13 24.50 0.28 3.18
CA PRO A 13 25.71 -0.54 3.35
C PRO A 13 25.45 -1.74 4.27
N GLY A 14 25.69 -2.96 3.78
CA GLY A 14 25.51 -4.21 4.54
C GLY A 14 25.61 -5.45 3.64
N VAL A 15 25.78 -6.64 4.25
CA VAL A 15 25.87 -7.92 3.54
C VAL A 15 24.50 -8.25 2.92
N MET A 16 24.32 -7.91 1.64
CA MET A 16 23.18 -8.40 0.87
C MET A 16 23.45 -9.85 0.45
N GLU A 17 22.51 -10.73 0.77
CA GLU A 17 22.50 -12.10 0.26
C GLU A 17 22.24 -12.09 -1.26
N LYS A 18 22.52 -13.23 -1.92
CA LYS A 18 22.25 -13.37 -3.36
C LYS A 18 20.74 -13.35 -3.57
N GLY A 19 20.23 -12.39 -4.34
CA GLY A 19 18.79 -12.24 -4.56
C GLY A 19 18.41 -11.05 -5.44
N VAL A 20 17.11 -10.88 -5.68
CA VAL A 20 16.55 -9.73 -6.41
C VAL A 20 15.97 -8.75 -5.41
N TYR A 21 16.47 -7.52 -5.44
CA TYR A 21 16.06 -6.44 -4.54
C TYR A 21 15.51 -5.26 -5.34
N MET A 22 14.44 -4.63 -4.83
CA MET A 22 13.77 -3.49 -5.45
C MET A 22 13.34 -2.47 -4.37
N GLY A 23 13.15 -1.21 -4.78
CA GLY A 23 12.63 -0.14 -3.92
C GLY A 23 13.72 0.66 -3.20
N SER A 24 13.31 1.75 -2.54
CA SER A 24 14.18 2.61 -1.74
C SER A 24 13.54 2.84 -0.37
N PRO A 25 14.09 2.26 0.71
CA PRO A 25 15.27 1.39 0.78
C PRO A 25 15.07 0.02 0.09
N ALA A 26 16.17 -0.59 -0.38
CA ALA A 26 16.14 -1.85 -1.10
C ALA A 26 15.58 -2.98 -0.23
N MET A 27 14.52 -3.64 -0.71
CA MET A 27 13.84 -4.75 -0.05
C MET A 27 13.73 -5.96 -0.99
N PRO A 28 13.58 -7.20 -0.47
CA PRO A 28 13.40 -8.37 -1.31
C PRO A 28 12.21 -8.21 -2.26
N HIS A 29 12.36 -8.67 -3.51
CA HIS A 29 11.35 -8.47 -4.56
C HIS A 29 9.93 -8.91 -4.18
N ARG A 30 9.78 -10.02 -3.44
CA ARG A 30 8.47 -10.52 -2.99
C ARG A 30 7.77 -9.55 -2.03
N ASP A 31 8.54 -8.98 -1.11
CA ASP A 31 8.02 -8.03 -0.13
C ASP A 31 7.69 -6.70 -0.82
N TRP A 32 8.52 -6.28 -1.78
CA TRP A 32 8.24 -5.12 -2.62
C TRP A 32 6.92 -5.27 -3.38
N LEU A 33 6.70 -6.42 -4.05
CA LEU A 33 5.45 -6.68 -4.77
C LEU A 33 4.22 -6.65 -3.85
N ARG A 34 4.32 -7.22 -2.64
CA ARG A 34 3.23 -7.19 -1.66
C ARG A 34 2.90 -5.75 -1.25
N SER A 35 3.92 -4.95 -0.93
CA SER A 35 3.73 -3.54 -0.57
C SER A 35 3.13 -2.76 -1.73
N SER A 36 3.67 -2.90 -2.94
CA SER A 36 3.17 -2.22 -4.14
C SER A 36 1.72 -2.59 -4.46
N ALA A 37 1.31 -3.85 -4.25
CA ALA A 37 -0.07 -4.28 -4.43
C ALA A 37 -1.04 -3.63 -3.44
N VAL A 38 -0.60 -3.36 -2.19
CA VAL A 38 -1.40 -2.60 -1.22
C VAL A 38 -1.51 -1.14 -1.63
N PHE A 39 -0.40 -0.52 -2.06
CA PHE A 39 -0.42 0.86 -2.55
C PHE A 39 -1.36 1.06 -3.75
N ALA A 40 -1.38 0.10 -4.67
CA ALA A 40 -2.30 0.13 -5.81
C ALA A 40 -3.79 0.07 -5.39
N GLN A 41 -4.10 -0.54 -4.26
CA GLN A 41 -5.48 -0.67 -3.74
C GLN A 41 -5.93 0.54 -2.89
N LEU A 42 -5.03 1.45 -2.51
CA LEU A 42 -5.37 2.61 -1.68
C LEU A 42 -6.46 3.53 -2.29
N PRO A 43 -6.46 3.82 -3.61
CA PRO A 43 -7.52 4.64 -4.21
C PRO A 43 -8.91 4.01 -4.03
N ASP A 44 -9.03 2.70 -4.26
CA ASP A 44 -10.29 1.97 -4.11
C ASP A 44 -10.73 1.91 -2.65
N LEU A 45 -9.80 1.69 -1.72
CA LEU A 45 -10.07 1.74 -0.28
C LEU A 45 -10.59 3.12 0.14
N LYS A 46 -9.96 4.20 -0.34
CA LYS A 46 -10.42 5.56 -0.08
C LYS A 46 -11.84 5.80 -0.60
N LYS A 47 -12.15 5.31 -1.81
CA LYS A 47 -13.50 5.42 -2.39
C LYS A 47 -14.55 4.72 -1.51
N ARG A 48 -14.29 3.46 -1.13
CA ARG A 48 -15.19 2.69 -0.25
C ARG A 48 -15.41 3.36 1.11
N LEU A 49 -14.36 3.97 1.66
CA LEU A 49 -14.45 4.68 2.94
C LEU A 49 -15.37 5.91 2.83
N LEU A 50 -15.24 6.71 1.78
CA LEU A 50 -16.12 7.87 1.55
C LEU A 50 -17.59 7.47 1.33
N GLU A 51 -17.84 6.38 0.60
CA GLU A 51 -19.20 5.85 0.40
C GLU A 51 -19.84 5.39 1.71
N LEU A 52 -19.05 4.74 2.59
CA LEU A 52 -19.49 4.35 3.92
C LEU A 52 -19.78 5.57 4.80
N GLU A 53 -18.91 6.57 4.81
CA GLU A 53 -19.12 7.82 5.57
C GLU A 53 -20.40 8.53 5.13
N GLN A 54 -20.67 8.61 3.82
CA GLN A 54 -21.91 9.19 3.29
C GLN A 54 -23.14 8.40 3.72
N THR A 55 -23.08 7.07 3.65
CA THR A 55 -24.18 6.19 4.03
C THR A 55 -24.49 6.33 5.52
N VAL A 56 -23.46 6.33 6.37
CA VAL A 56 -23.61 6.52 7.81
C VAL A 56 -24.27 7.87 8.11
N LYS A 57 -23.83 8.94 7.43
CA LYS A 57 -24.43 10.26 7.60
C LYS A 57 -25.92 10.26 7.23
N GLN A 58 -26.29 9.71 6.07
CA GLN A 58 -27.69 9.63 5.64
C GLN A 58 -28.57 8.86 6.63
N LEU A 59 -28.04 7.77 7.19
CA LEU A 59 -28.76 6.99 8.21
C LEU A 59 -28.91 7.75 9.53
N GLN A 60 -27.91 8.53 9.93
CA GLN A 60 -28.00 9.40 11.11
C GLN A 60 -29.06 10.49 10.90
N ASP A 61 -29.01 11.20 9.77
CA ASP A 61 -29.96 12.26 9.42
C ASP A 61 -31.40 11.71 9.40
N THR A 62 -31.62 10.53 8.79
CA THR A 62 -32.96 9.87 8.76
C THR A 62 -33.46 9.49 10.15
N ASN A 63 -32.57 9.04 11.04
CA ASN A 63 -32.94 8.67 12.41
C ASN A 63 -33.28 9.89 13.26
N GLU A 64 -32.62 11.03 13.03
CA GLU A 64 -32.93 12.29 13.72
C GLU A 64 -34.26 12.89 13.25
N GLU A 65 -34.60 12.79 11.96
CA GLU A 65 -35.90 13.23 11.42
C GLU A 65 -37.09 12.38 11.89
N ALA A 66 -36.84 11.12 12.26
CA ALA A 66 -37.86 10.19 12.75
C ALA A 66 -38.16 10.32 14.26
N GLN A 67 -37.41 11.15 14.99
CA GLN A 67 -37.57 11.43 16.42
C GLN A 67 -38.27 12.77 16.67
#